data_AF-A0A224A3S9-F1
#
_entry.id   AF-A0A224A3S9-F1
#
_cell.length_a   1.000
_cell.length_b   1.000
_cell.length_c   1.000
_cell.angle_alpha   90.00
_cell.angle_beta   90.00
_cell.angle_gamma   90.00
#
_symmetry.space_group_name_H-M   'P 1'
#
loop_
_entity.id
_entity.type
_entity.pdbx_description
1 polymer ?
#
loop_
_entity_poly.entity_id
_entity_poly.type
_entity_poly.pdbx_seq_one_letter_code
_entity_poly.pdbx_strand_id
1 'polypeptide(L)'
;MSRILDNEIMGDEELVERTLRPQYLREYIGQDKVKDQLQIFIEAAKMRDEALDHVLLFGPPGLGKTTMAFVIANELGVNLKQTSGPVIEKAGDLVAILNDLEPGDVLFIDEIHRLPMSVEEVLYSAMEDFYIDIMIGAGEGSRSVHLDLPPFTLIGATTRAGMLSNPLRARFGITGHMEYYAHADLTEIVERTADIFEMEITHEAAAELALRSRGTPRIANRLLKRVRDFAQIMGDGLIDDVITDKALTMLDVDHEGLDYVDQKILRTMIEMYGGGPVGLGTLSVNIAEERETVEDMYEPYLIQKGFIMRTRSGRVATAKAYEHLGYEYSEK
;
A
#
# COMPACT_ATOMS: atom_id res chain seq x y z
N MET A 1 -16.17 37.22 2.11
CA MET A 1 -15.35 37.08 0.88
C MET A 1 -13.90 36.80 1.26
N SER A 2 -13.53 35.53 1.43
CA SER A 2 -12.15 35.01 1.31
C SER A 2 -12.17 33.52 1.69
N ARG A 3 -12.89 32.71 0.91
CA ARG A 3 -12.99 31.25 1.08
C ARG A 3 -12.66 30.54 -0.25
N ILE A 4 -11.74 31.13 -1.01
CA ILE A 4 -11.41 30.74 -2.39
C ILE A 4 -9.93 30.29 -2.51
N LEU A 5 -9.09 30.46 -1.48
CA LEU A 5 -7.64 30.28 -1.61
C LEU A 5 -7.07 28.93 -1.14
N ASP A 6 -7.88 28.02 -0.58
CA ASP A 6 -7.37 26.72 -0.09
C ASP A 6 -7.46 25.60 -1.13
N ASN A 7 -8.08 25.85 -2.30
CA ASN A 7 -8.31 24.83 -3.33
C ASN A 7 -7.31 24.90 -4.52
N GLU A 8 -6.35 25.84 -4.50
CA GLU A 8 -5.44 26.10 -5.64
C GLU A 8 -4.01 25.56 -5.44
N ILE A 9 -3.75 24.78 -4.38
CA ILE A 9 -2.45 24.11 -4.16
C ILE A 9 -2.65 22.61 -3.85
N MET A 10 -3.64 21.97 -4.47
CA MET A 10 -3.56 20.52 -4.71
C MET A 10 -2.76 20.37 -6.00
N GLY A 11 -1.49 19.96 -5.90
CA GLY A 11 -0.58 19.91 -7.04
C GLY A 11 -1.13 19.05 -8.18
N ASP A 12 -0.85 19.44 -9.42
CA ASP A 12 -1.25 18.72 -10.65
C ASP A 12 -0.97 17.21 -10.57
N GLU A 13 0.06 16.77 -9.81
CA GLU A 13 0.38 15.36 -9.59
C GLU A 13 -0.70 14.57 -8.84
N GLU A 14 -1.41 15.17 -7.87
CA GLU A 14 -2.45 14.49 -7.07
C GLU A 14 -3.75 14.34 -7.87
N LEU A 15 -4.08 15.34 -8.70
CA LEU A 15 -5.19 15.28 -9.65
C LEU A 15 -4.95 14.22 -10.73
N VAL A 16 -3.73 14.18 -11.27
CA VAL A 16 -3.30 13.17 -12.22
C VAL A 16 -3.31 11.77 -11.61
N GLU A 17 -2.88 11.61 -10.36
CA GLU A 17 -2.98 10.33 -9.64
C GLU A 17 -4.41 9.85 -9.45
N ARG A 18 -5.38 10.76 -9.26
CA ARG A 18 -6.80 10.39 -9.15
C ARG A 18 -7.35 9.80 -10.45
N THR A 19 -6.94 10.31 -11.62
CA THR A 19 -7.36 9.77 -12.92
C THR A 19 -6.82 8.35 -13.17
N LEU A 20 -5.65 8.03 -12.62
CA LEU A 20 -5.06 6.70 -12.76
C LEU A 20 -5.78 5.62 -11.95
N ARG A 21 -6.34 6.01 -10.80
CA ARG A 21 -6.97 5.07 -9.87
C ARG A 21 -8.30 4.58 -10.45
N PRO A 22 -8.51 3.25 -10.55
CA PRO A 22 -9.82 2.71 -10.92
C PRO A 22 -10.88 3.22 -9.95
N GLN A 23 -12.07 3.50 -10.47
CA GLN A 23 -13.20 4.02 -9.68
C GLN A 23 -14.14 2.91 -9.25
N TYR A 24 -14.22 1.82 -10.03
CA TYR A 24 -15.11 0.68 -9.79
C TYR A 24 -14.35 -0.64 -9.82
N LEU A 25 -14.92 -1.71 -9.24
CA LEU A 25 -14.29 -3.04 -9.18
C LEU A 25 -13.98 -3.59 -10.57
N ARG A 26 -14.86 -3.31 -11.55
CA ARG A 26 -14.68 -3.73 -12.95
C ARG A 26 -13.46 -3.11 -13.64
N GLU A 27 -12.98 -1.97 -13.15
CA GLU A 27 -11.81 -1.26 -13.68
C GLU A 27 -10.53 -1.66 -12.92
N TYR A 28 -10.69 -2.38 -11.81
CA TYR A 28 -9.61 -2.78 -10.95
C TYR A 28 -8.96 -4.05 -11.52
N ILE A 29 -7.85 -3.88 -12.23
CA ILE A 29 -7.08 -4.97 -12.82
C ILE A 29 -6.46 -5.84 -11.71
N GLY A 30 -6.49 -7.17 -11.84
CA GLY A 30 -5.95 -8.12 -10.86
C GLY A 30 -6.72 -8.15 -9.53
N GLN A 31 -6.16 -8.83 -8.52
CA GLN A 31 -6.77 -9.04 -7.19
C GLN A 31 -8.13 -9.76 -7.21
N ASP A 32 -8.38 -10.62 -8.19
CA ASP A 32 -9.69 -11.24 -8.46
C ASP A 32 -10.33 -11.87 -7.23
N LYS A 33 -9.56 -12.63 -6.44
CA LYS A 33 -10.06 -13.25 -5.21
C LYS A 33 -10.66 -12.24 -4.22
N VAL A 34 -10.02 -11.09 -4.05
CA VAL A 34 -10.49 -10.04 -3.13
C VAL A 34 -11.68 -9.30 -3.76
N LYS A 35 -11.63 -9.01 -5.07
CA LYS A 35 -12.73 -8.35 -5.79
C LYS A 35 -14.01 -9.18 -5.77
N ASP A 36 -13.93 -10.47 -6.08
CA ASP A 36 -15.07 -11.39 -6.13
C ASP A 36 -15.75 -11.48 -4.76
N GLN A 37 -14.95 -11.58 -3.70
CA GLN A 37 -15.45 -11.59 -2.33
C GLN A 37 -16.14 -10.27 -1.95
N LEU A 38 -15.50 -9.13 -2.24
CA LEU A 38 -16.05 -7.80 -1.96
C LEU A 38 -17.33 -7.56 -2.75
N GLN A 39 -17.39 -7.97 -4.02
CA GLN A 39 -18.58 -7.81 -4.86
C GLN A 39 -19.80 -8.47 -4.22
N ILE A 40 -19.68 -9.71 -3.75
CA ILE A 40 -20.77 -10.43 -3.08
C ILE A 40 -21.26 -9.66 -1.85
N PHE A 41 -20.34 -9.19 -1.00
CA PHE A 41 -20.72 -8.51 0.24
C PHE A 41 -21.30 -7.11 0.02
N ILE A 42 -20.75 -6.36 -0.94
CA ILE A 42 -21.27 -5.05 -1.33
C ILE A 42 -22.68 -5.19 -1.91
N GLU A 43 -22.90 -6.13 -2.83
CA GLU A 43 -24.25 -6.38 -3.38
C GLU A 43 -25.24 -6.75 -2.28
N ALA A 44 -24.83 -7.62 -1.34
CA ALA A 44 -25.68 -8.04 -0.24
C ALA A 44 -26.03 -6.88 0.71
N ALA A 45 -25.07 -6.01 1.03
CA ALA A 45 -25.31 -4.83 1.88
C ALA A 45 -26.28 -3.84 1.19
N LYS A 46 -26.06 -3.56 -0.10
CA LYS A 46 -26.94 -2.69 -0.90
C LYS A 46 -28.37 -3.22 -1.00
N MET A 47 -28.55 -4.53 -1.12
CA MET A 47 -29.88 -5.16 -1.16
C MET A 47 -30.64 -5.01 0.16
N ARG A 48 -29.93 -4.90 1.29
CA ARG A 48 -30.52 -4.76 2.63
C ARG A 48 -30.65 -3.30 3.09
N ASP A 49 -30.12 -2.35 2.33
CA ASP A 49 -30.02 -0.93 2.74
C ASP A 49 -29.26 -0.78 4.07
N GLU A 50 -28.18 -1.54 4.22
CA GLU A 50 -27.32 -1.57 5.40
C GLU A 50 -25.89 -1.12 5.05
N ALA A 51 -25.17 -0.61 6.05
CA ALA A 51 -23.73 -0.39 5.93
C ALA A 51 -23.00 -1.72 5.67
N LEU A 52 -21.90 -1.67 4.91
CA LEU A 52 -21.05 -2.84 4.71
C LEU A 52 -20.33 -3.18 6.03
N ASP A 53 -20.16 -4.48 6.29
CA ASP A 53 -19.30 -4.95 7.38
C ASP A 53 -17.90 -4.33 7.27
N HIS A 54 -17.26 -4.10 8.41
CA HIS A 54 -15.92 -3.53 8.44
C HIS A 54 -14.91 -4.39 7.69
N VAL A 55 -14.05 -3.74 6.91
CA VAL A 55 -13.09 -4.38 6.00
C VAL A 55 -11.65 -4.16 6.48
N LEU A 56 -10.87 -5.24 6.60
CA LEU A 56 -9.43 -5.17 6.79
C LEU A 56 -8.71 -5.53 5.50
N LEU A 57 -8.01 -4.55 4.91
CA LEU A 57 -7.13 -4.75 3.77
C LEU A 57 -5.69 -4.87 4.24
N PHE A 58 -5.00 -5.96 3.89
CA PHE A 58 -3.61 -6.13 4.29
C PHE A 58 -2.76 -6.73 3.18
N GLY A 59 -1.48 -6.38 3.19
CA GLY A 59 -0.50 -6.86 2.22
C GLY A 59 0.59 -5.81 1.98
N PRO A 60 1.61 -6.15 1.19
CA PRO A 60 2.72 -5.26 0.86
C PRO A 60 2.31 -3.82 0.44
N PRO A 61 3.19 -2.84 0.66
CA PRO A 61 2.95 -1.46 0.21
C PRO A 61 2.85 -1.38 -1.31
N GLY A 62 2.05 -0.43 -1.81
CA GLY A 62 1.93 -0.17 -3.26
C GLY A 62 0.99 -1.10 -4.04
N LEU A 63 0.34 -2.07 -3.39
CA LEU A 63 -0.60 -3.01 -4.03
C LEU A 63 -2.01 -2.44 -4.28
N GLY A 64 -2.29 -1.22 -3.81
CA GLY A 64 -3.57 -0.53 -4.07
C GLY A 64 -4.60 -0.60 -2.94
N LYS A 65 -4.21 -0.86 -1.69
CA LYS A 65 -5.12 -0.84 -0.51
C LYS A 65 -5.98 0.42 -0.43
N THR A 66 -5.34 1.59 -0.53
CA THR A 66 -6.03 2.89 -0.56
C THR A 66 -7.00 2.97 -1.74
N THR A 67 -6.56 2.59 -2.94
CA THR A 67 -7.41 2.54 -4.14
C THR A 67 -8.63 1.65 -3.95
N MET A 68 -8.45 0.45 -3.38
CA MET A 68 -9.55 -0.47 -3.11
C MET A 68 -10.56 0.11 -2.13
N ALA A 69 -10.13 0.87 -1.11
CA ALA A 69 -11.05 1.56 -0.20
C ALA A 69 -11.94 2.59 -0.94
N PHE A 70 -11.35 3.38 -1.85
CA PHE A 70 -12.11 4.29 -2.72
C PHE A 70 -13.09 3.55 -3.63
N VAL A 71 -12.66 2.43 -4.23
CA VAL A 71 -13.52 1.59 -5.06
C VAL A 71 -14.70 1.03 -4.26
N ILE A 72 -14.47 0.54 -3.04
CA ILE A 72 -15.55 0.04 -2.17
C ILE A 72 -16.57 1.15 -1.89
N ALA A 73 -16.13 2.35 -1.53
CA ALA A 73 -17.04 3.48 -1.29
C ALA A 73 -17.84 3.87 -2.54
N ASN A 74 -17.20 3.90 -3.71
CA ASN A 74 -17.85 4.18 -5.00
C ASN A 74 -18.89 3.12 -5.37
N GLU A 75 -18.60 1.83 -5.13
CA GLU A 75 -19.56 0.75 -5.38
C GLU A 75 -20.77 0.82 -4.45
N LEU A 76 -20.56 1.22 -3.19
CA LEU A 76 -21.62 1.47 -2.21
C LEU A 76 -22.40 2.75 -2.52
N GLY A 77 -21.79 3.71 -3.22
CA GLY A 77 -22.39 5.02 -3.54
C GLY A 77 -22.41 5.98 -2.35
N VAL A 78 -21.42 5.88 -1.46
CA VAL A 78 -21.32 6.64 -0.19
C VAL A 78 -20.03 7.48 -0.15
N ASN A 79 -19.92 8.40 0.81
CA ASN A 79 -18.68 9.18 0.94
C ASN A 79 -17.57 8.35 1.58
N LEU A 80 -16.33 8.70 1.27
CA LEU A 80 -15.14 8.17 1.94
C LEU A 80 -14.42 9.27 2.71
N LYS A 81 -14.19 9.04 4.00
CA LYS A 81 -13.30 9.85 4.83
C LYS A 81 -11.99 9.12 5.05
N GLN A 82 -10.91 9.68 4.54
CA GLN A 82 -9.58 9.11 4.65
C GLN A 82 -8.80 9.74 5.81
N THR A 83 -8.11 8.91 6.58
CA THR A 83 -7.12 9.29 7.59
C THR A 83 -6.04 8.20 7.69
N SER A 84 -5.09 8.35 8.60
CA SER A 84 -4.09 7.33 8.90
C SER A 84 -3.88 7.17 10.40
N GLY A 85 -3.46 5.98 10.83
CA GLY A 85 -3.18 5.65 12.22
C GLY A 85 -2.25 6.67 12.90
N PRO A 86 -1.10 7.04 12.29
CA PRO A 86 -0.18 8.02 12.87
C PRO A 86 -0.74 9.42 13.04
N VAL A 87 -1.77 9.81 12.27
CA VAL A 87 -2.40 11.13 12.37
C VAL A 87 -3.34 11.22 13.59
N ILE A 88 -3.81 10.09 14.10
CA ILE A 88 -4.76 10.03 15.21
C ILE A 88 -3.99 9.80 16.51
N GLU A 89 -3.67 10.89 17.23
CA GLU A 89 -2.82 10.83 18.43
C GLU A 89 -3.62 10.57 19.72
N LYS A 90 -4.89 10.98 19.76
CA LYS A 90 -5.76 10.89 20.95
C LYS A 90 -7.21 10.64 20.57
N ALA A 91 -7.99 10.15 21.55
CA ALA A 91 -9.40 9.83 21.37
C ALA A 91 -10.22 10.99 20.78
N GLY A 92 -9.93 12.23 21.18
CA GLY A 92 -10.63 13.41 20.66
C GLY A 92 -10.49 13.62 19.14
N ASP A 93 -9.36 13.21 18.54
CA ASP A 93 -9.15 13.33 17.10
C ASP A 93 -10.02 12.31 16.34
N LEU A 94 -10.09 11.07 16.84
CA LEU A 94 -10.98 10.04 16.31
C LEU A 94 -12.45 10.46 16.43
N VAL A 95 -12.84 11.02 17.58
CA VAL A 95 -14.21 11.50 17.83
C VAL A 95 -14.61 12.56 16.81
N ALA A 96 -13.72 13.51 16.49
CA ALA A 96 -13.99 14.55 15.52
C ALA A 96 -14.27 13.98 14.13
N ILE A 97 -13.52 12.92 13.73
CA ILE A 97 -13.71 12.23 12.45
C ILE A 97 -15.03 11.44 12.45
N LEU A 98 -15.29 10.66 13.50
CA LEU A 98 -16.49 9.82 13.62
C LEU A 98 -17.78 10.65 13.64
N ASN A 99 -17.76 11.79 14.35
CA ASN A 99 -18.92 12.68 14.45
C ASN A 99 -19.28 13.39 13.14
N ASP A 100 -18.34 13.45 12.18
CA ASP A 100 -18.57 14.06 10.88
C ASP A 100 -19.21 13.04 9.90
N LEU A 101 -19.20 11.74 10.20
CA LEU A 101 -19.72 10.69 9.31
C LEU A 101 -21.23 10.80 9.11
N GLU A 102 -21.68 10.47 7.89
CA GLU A 102 -23.09 10.27 7.57
C GLU A 102 -23.44 8.75 7.56
N PRO A 103 -24.72 8.36 7.69
CA PRO A 103 -25.12 6.96 7.61
C PRO A 103 -24.64 6.28 6.32
N GLY A 104 -23.94 5.16 6.48
CA GLY A 104 -23.37 4.37 5.40
C GLY A 104 -21.99 4.82 4.93
N ASP A 105 -21.46 5.96 5.40
CA ASP A 105 -20.14 6.44 4.99
C ASP A 105 -19.03 5.43 5.30
N VAL A 106 -17.97 5.51 4.50
CA VAL A 106 -16.75 4.75 4.69
C VAL A 106 -15.72 5.59 5.45
N LEU A 107 -15.25 5.09 6.59
CA LEU A 107 -14.06 5.62 7.27
C LEU A 107 -12.86 4.75 6.90
N PHE A 108 -11.90 5.30 6.15
CA PHE A 108 -10.66 4.61 5.80
C PHE A 108 -9.51 5.06 6.69
N ILE A 109 -8.90 4.13 7.43
CA ILE A 109 -7.71 4.35 8.25
C ILE A 109 -6.53 3.56 7.66
N ASP A 110 -5.61 4.26 7.00
CA ASP A 110 -4.34 3.65 6.56
C ASP A 110 -3.39 3.48 7.73
N GLU A 111 -2.48 2.50 7.66
CA GLU A 111 -1.58 2.14 8.76
C GLU A 111 -2.32 1.98 10.12
N ILE A 112 -3.50 1.36 10.11
CA ILE A 112 -4.36 1.26 11.31
C ILE A 112 -3.67 0.62 12.52
N HIS A 113 -2.67 -0.23 12.28
CA HIS A 113 -1.83 -0.86 13.29
C HIS A 113 -0.94 0.11 14.09
N ARG A 114 -0.85 1.38 13.66
CA ARG A 114 -0.10 2.44 14.36
C ARG A 114 -0.99 3.32 15.24
N LEU A 115 -2.28 3.00 15.38
CA LEU A 115 -3.15 3.67 16.32
C LEU A 115 -2.62 3.47 17.77
N PRO A 116 -2.63 4.52 18.60
CA PRO A 116 -2.39 4.36 20.02
C PRO A 116 -3.45 3.44 20.65
N MET A 117 -3.05 2.58 21.58
CA MET A 117 -3.98 1.65 22.26
C MET A 117 -5.21 2.35 22.85
N SER A 118 -5.04 3.56 23.41
CA SER A 118 -6.14 4.35 23.98
C SER A 118 -7.17 4.82 22.93
N VAL A 119 -6.74 5.00 21.68
CA VAL A 119 -7.61 5.32 20.55
C VAL A 119 -8.28 4.06 20.02
N GLU A 120 -7.51 2.98 19.93
CA GLU A 120 -7.99 1.66 19.51
C GLU A 120 -9.13 1.15 20.40
N GLU A 121 -9.03 1.35 21.72
CA GLU A 121 -10.09 0.99 22.67
C GLU A 121 -11.40 1.74 22.42
N VAL A 122 -11.34 3.01 22.04
CA VAL A 122 -12.53 3.81 21.69
C VAL A 122 -13.16 3.28 20.40
N LEU A 123 -12.34 2.82 19.46
CA LEU A 123 -12.79 2.29 18.18
C LEU A 123 -13.57 0.98 18.34
N TYR A 124 -13.36 0.21 19.41
CA TYR A 124 -14.10 -1.04 19.65
C TYR A 124 -15.61 -0.82 19.77
N SER A 125 -16.03 0.12 20.60
CA SER A 125 -17.45 0.45 20.80
C SER A 125 -18.04 1.11 19.55
N ALA A 126 -17.26 1.93 18.85
CA ALA A 126 -17.69 2.55 17.60
C ALA A 126 -18.00 1.49 16.51
N MET A 127 -17.21 0.42 16.46
CA MET A 127 -17.38 -0.66 15.48
C MET A 127 -18.49 -1.65 15.84
N GLU A 128 -18.67 -1.98 17.12
CA GLU A 128 -19.63 -3.02 17.54
C GLU A 128 -21.05 -2.48 17.69
N ASP A 129 -21.18 -1.32 18.33
CA ASP A 129 -22.46 -0.82 18.82
C ASP A 129 -22.77 0.60 18.31
N PHE A 130 -21.92 1.17 17.44
CA PHE A 130 -22.05 2.52 16.89
C PHE A 130 -22.23 3.60 17.96
N TYR A 131 -21.45 3.53 19.04
CA TYR A 131 -21.36 4.62 20.01
C TYR A 131 -19.94 4.78 20.54
N ILE A 132 -19.66 5.92 21.15
CA ILE A 132 -18.43 6.17 21.89
C ILE A 132 -18.72 6.84 23.23
N ASP A 133 -18.00 6.42 24.26
CA ASP A 133 -18.01 7.07 25.57
C ASP A 133 -16.72 7.87 25.75
N ILE A 134 -16.86 9.18 25.95
CA ILE A 134 -15.72 10.09 26.13
C ILE A 134 -15.78 10.84 27.45
N MET A 135 -14.63 10.90 28.14
CA MET A 135 -14.48 11.72 29.34
C MET A 135 -14.21 13.16 28.94
N ILE A 136 -15.13 14.07 29.26
CA ILE A 136 -14.98 15.52 29.03
C ILE A 136 -14.68 16.21 30.36
N GLY A 137 -13.62 17.02 30.37
CA GLY A 137 -13.16 17.77 31.55
C GLY A 137 -11.91 17.16 32.21
N ALA A 138 -11.29 17.90 33.13
CA ALA A 138 -10.09 17.47 33.86
C ALA A 138 -10.35 17.40 35.37
N GLY A 139 -9.80 16.38 36.05
CA GLY A 139 -9.89 16.21 37.50
C GLY A 139 -11.27 15.76 38.00
N GLU A 140 -11.62 16.19 39.21
CA GLU A 140 -12.87 15.81 39.91
C GLU A 140 -14.16 16.28 39.21
N GLY A 141 -14.06 17.18 38.23
CA GLY A 141 -15.19 17.66 37.43
C GLY A 141 -15.37 16.94 36.08
N SER A 142 -14.64 15.86 35.83
CA SER A 142 -14.78 15.09 34.59
C SER A 142 -16.13 14.36 34.55
N ARG A 143 -16.78 14.39 33.38
CA ARG A 143 -18.04 13.68 33.13
C ARG A 143 -17.92 12.82 31.88
N SER A 144 -18.49 11.62 31.91
CA SER A 144 -18.62 10.80 30.72
C SER A 144 -19.76 11.34 29.85
N VAL A 145 -19.52 11.46 28.55
CA VAL A 145 -20.51 11.81 27.55
C VAL A 145 -20.62 10.65 26.57
N HIS A 146 -21.84 10.14 26.43
CA HIS A 146 -22.20 9.14 25.45
C HIS A 146 -22.55 9.83 24.13
N LEU A 147 -21.95 9.35 23.04
CA LEU A 147 -22.15 9.91 21.70
C LEU A 147 -22.57 8.77 20.77
N ASP A 148 -23.81 8.83 20.30
CA ASP A 148 -24.34 7.92 19.28
C ASP A 148 -23.70 8.25 17.92
N LEU A 149 -23.34 7.22 17.17
CA LEU A 149 -22.79 7.32 15.82
C LEU A 149 -23.79 6.74 14.82
N PRO A 150 -23.82 7.26 13.58
CA PRO A 150 -24.54 6.59 12.52
C PRO A 150 -23.84 5.26 12.16
N PRO A 151 -24.57 4.26 11.64
CA PRO A 151 -23.95 3.07 11.08
C PRO A 151 -22.98 3.48 9.96
N PHE A 152 -21.75 2.96 10.00
CA PHE A 152 -20.70 3.29 9.03
C PHE A 152 -19.84 2.06 8.74
N THR A 153 -19.03 2.12 7.69
CA THR A 153 -18.07 1.06 7.37
C THR A 153 -16.65 1.53 7.64
N LEU A 154 -15.99 0.94 8.65
CA LEU A 154 -14.54 1.09 8.82
C LEU A 154 -13.79 0.22 7.81
N ILE A 155 -12.87 0.81 7.07
CA ILE A 155 -11.85 0.11 6.27
C ILE A 155 -10.48 0.38 6.89
N GLY A 156 -9.85 -0.65 7.46
CA GLY A 156 -8.48 -0.59 7.97
C GLY A 156 -7.48 -1.09 6.94
N ALA A 157 -6.36 -0.39 6.75
CA ALA A 157 -5.24 -0.88 5.95
C ALA A 157 -3.96 -1.09 6.77
N THR A 158 -3.23 -2.16 6.47
CA THR A 158 -1.94 -2.46 7.11
C THR A 158 -1.00 -3.22 6.16
N THR A 159 0.30 -3.21 6.43
CA THR A 159 1.26 -4.09 5.73
C THR A 159 1.11 -5.54 6.16
N ARG A 160 0.81 -5.78 7.45
CA ARG A 160 0.64 -7.13 8.02
C ARG A 160 -0.53 -7.19 8.99
N ALA A 161 -1.46 -8.11 8.77
CA ALA A 161 -2.61 -8.33 9.67
C ALA A 161 -2.19 -8.76 11.09
N GLY A 162 -0.98 -9.33 11.25
CA GLY A 162 -0.44 -9.72 12.55
C GLY A 162 -0.01 -8.55 13.45
N MET A 163 0.05 -7.32 12.92
CA MET A 163 0.39 -6.14 13.72
C MET A 163 -0.81 -5.53 14.45
N LEU A 164 -2.03 -5.92 14.10
CA LEU A 164 -3.24 -5.50 14.82
C LEU A 164 -3.40 -6.33 16.10
N SER A 165 -3.97 -5.71 17.13
CA SER A 165 -4.42 -6.46 18.31
C SER A 165 -5.49 -7.48 17.91
N ASN A 166 -5.57 -8.59 18.65
CA ASN A 166 -6.62 -9.58 18.43
C ASN A 166 -8.04 -8.99 18.59
N PRO A 167 -8.31 -8.14 19.61
CA PRO A 167 -9.60 -7.45 19.73
C PRO A 167 -9.99 -6.63 18.50
N LEU A 168 -9.09 -5.79 17.98
CA LEU A 168 -9.39 -4.98 16.79
C LEU A 168 -9.61 -5.87 15.56
N ARG A 169 -8.71 -6.84 15.35
CA ARG A 169 -8.78 -7.73 14.17
C ARG A 169 -10.09 -8.53 14.13
N ALA A 170 -10.61 -8.96 15.29
CA ALA A 170 -11.83 -9.75 15.37
C ALA A 170 -13.11 -8.98 14.99
N ARG A 171 -13.08 -7.65 14.97
CA ARG A 171 -14.22 -6.78 14.62
C ARG A 171 -14.33 -6.50 13.12
N PHE A 172 -13.35 -6.94 12.33
CA PHE A 172 -13.44 -6.88 10.87
C PHE A 172 -14.19 -8.11 10.35
N GLY A 173 -15.41 -7.91 9.85
CA GLY A 173 -16.22 -8.97 9.25
C GLY A 173 -15.67 -9.45 7.90
N ILE A 174 -14.93 -8.57 7.20
CA ILE A 174 -14.34 -8.87 5.89
C ILE A 174 -12.83 -8.69 5.97
N THR A 175 -12.07 -9.65 5.43
CA THR A 175 -10.61 -9.58 5.35
C THR A 175 -10.16 -9.79 3.91
N GLY A 176 -9.42 -8.81 3.38
CA GLY A 176 -8.85 -8.84 2.03
C GLY A 176 -7.33 -8.91 2.07
N HIS A 177 -6.77 -10.06 1.71
CA HIS A 177 -5.32 -10.22 1.53
C HIS A 177 -4.93 -9.80 0.11
N MET A 178 -4.20 -8.69 0.00
CA MET A 178 -3.67 -8.22 -1.28
C MET A 178 -2.31 -8.85 -1.55
N GLU A 179 -2.23 -9.58 -2.66
CA GLU A 179 -1.02 -10.29 -3.08
C GLU A 179 -0.29 -9.52 -4.18
N TYR A 180 0.97 -9.89 -4.43
CA TYR A 180 1.68 -9.34 -5.58
C TYR A 180 0.97 -9.70 -6.88
N TYR A 181 0.96 -8.75 -7.82
CA TYR A 181 0.24 -8.89 -9.07
C TYR A 181 0.94 -9.87 -10.01
N ALA A 182 0.15 -10.56 -10.84
CA ALA A 182 0.70 -11.35 -11.94
C ALA A 182 1.34 -10.41 -12.96
N HIS A 183 2.27 -10.96 -13.76
CA HIS A 183 2.97 -10.17 -14.77
C HIS A 183 2.00 -9.64 -15.83
N ALA A 184 1.05 -10.48 -16.26
CA ALA A 184 0.01 -10.08 -17.21
C ALA A 184 -0.83 -8.89 -16.70
N ASP A 185 -1.29 -8.95 -15.44
CA ASP A 185 -2.04 -7.85 -14.80
C ASP A 185 -1.22 -6.56 -14.76
N LEU A 186 0.07 -6.64 -14.46
CA LEU A 186 0.95 -5.47 -14.44
C LEU A 186 1.19 -4.90 -15.84
N THR A 187 1.32 -5.76 -16.86
CA THR A 187 1.43 -5.32 -18.24
C THR A 187 0.19 -4.53 -18.64
N GLU A 188 -1.01 -5.06 -18.35
CA GLU A 188 -2.27 -4.36 -18.61
C GLU A 188 -2.37 -3.04 -17.85
N ILE A 189 -1.91 -3.00 -16.59
CA ILE A 189 -1.86 -1.75 -15.81
C ILE A 189 -0.93 -0.71 -16.45
N VAL A 190 0.23 -1.14 -16.96
CA VAL A 190 1.20 -0.25 -17.62
C VAL A 190 0.63 0.29 -18.92
N GLU A 191 0.04 -0.57 -19.76
CA GLU A 191 -0.60 -0.18 -21.03
C GLU A 191 -1.74 0.79 -20.78
N ARG A 192 -2.66 0.46 -19.87
CA ARG A 192 -3.76 1.37 -19.48
C ARG A 192 -3.24 2.72 -18.97
N THR A 193 -2.15 2.71 -18.20
CA THR A 193 -1.56 3.95 -17.68
C THR A 193 -0.93 4.77 -18.81
N ALA A 194 -0.25 4.12 -19.75
CA ALA A 194 0.30 4.78 -20.93
C ALA A 194 -0.81 5.42 -21.78
N ASP A 195 -1.92 4.71 -22.00
CA ASP A 195 -3.09 5.22 -22.72
C ASP A 195 -3.68 6.47 -22.06
N ILE A 196 -3.86 6.44 -20.73
CA ILE A 196 -4.37 7.60 -19.96
C ILE A 196 -3.47 8.83 -20.10
N PHE A 197 -2.16 8.61 -20.25
CA PHE A 197 -1.17 9.66 -20.42
C PHE A 197 -0.82 9.97 -21.86
N GLU A 198 -1.54 9.38 -22.82
CA GLU A 198 -1.30 9.56 -24.26
C GLU A 198 0.17 9.24 -24.63
N MET A 199 0.75 8.21 -24.00
CA MET A 199 2.10 7.72 -24.29
C MET A 199 2.03 6.60 -25.32
N GLU A 200 2.86 6.67 -26.37
CA GLU A 200 3.02 5.54 -27.29
C GLU A 200 3.96 4.50 -26.66
N ILE A 201 3.44 3.29 -26.41
CA ILE A 201 4.19 2.17 -25.82
C ILE A 201 3.94 0.88 -26.59
N THR A 202 4.97 0.06 -26.72
CA THR A 202 4.87 -1.31 -27.27
C THR A 202 4.50 -2.31 -26.17
N HIS A 203 3.85 -3.41 -26.55
CA HIS A 203 3.50 -4.47 -25.60
C HIS A 203 4.74 -5.06 -24.92
N GLU A 204 5.82 -5.24 -25.68
CA GLU A 204 7.10 -5.76 -25.20
C GLU A 204 7.72 -4.85 -24.12
N ALA A 205 7.67 -3.54 -24.33
CA ALA A 205 8.12 -2.56 -23.35
C ALA A 205 7.27 -2.57 -22.07
N ALA A 206 5.95 -2.68 -22.22
CA ALA A 206 5.04 -2.77 -21.09
C ALA A 206 5.27 -4.06 -20.27
N ALA A 207 5.53 -5.19 -20.96
CA ALA A 207 5.91 -6.45 -20.33
C ALA A 207 7.25 -6.36 -19.59
N GLU A 208 8.24 -5.67 -20.17
CA GLU A 208 9.54 -5.46 -19.53
C GLU A 208 9.43 -4.59 -18.26
N LEU A 209 8.65 -3.51 -18.33
CA LEU A 209 8.32 -2.70 -17.16
C LEU A 209 7.63 -3.55 -16.09
N ALA A 210 6.61 -4.33 -16.46
CA ALA A 210 5.88 -5.20 -15.54
C ALA A 210 6.80 -6.21 -14.84
N LEU A 211 7.71 -6.85 -15.57
CA LEU A 211 8.70 -7.81 -15.05
C LEU A 211 9.58 -7.17 -13.97
N ARG A 212 10.04 -5.94 -14.20
CA ARG A 212 10.93 -5.19 -13.29
C ARG A 212 10.19 -4.38 -12.22
N SER A 213 8.87 -4.54 -12.11
CA SER A 213 8.03 -3.76 -11.18
C SER A 213 7.78 -4.42 -9.83
N ARG A 214 8.47 -5.52 -9.53
CA ARG A 214 8.40 -6.22 -8.24
C ARG A 214 6.97 -6.58 -7.84
N GLY A 215 6.14 -7.02 -8.80
CA GLY A 215 4.75 -7.40 -8.52
C GLY A 215 3.83 -6.24 -8.09
N THR A 216 4.26 -4.98 -8.25
CA THR A 216 3.64 -3.82 -7.59
C THR A 216 3.22 -2.72 -8.58
N PRO A 217 1.92 -2.39 -8.68
CA PRO A 217 1.42 -1.34 -9.59
C PRO A 217 2.04 0.04 -9.37
N ARG A 218 2.25 0.43 -8.10
CA ARG A 218 2.91 1.71 -7.76
C ARG A 218 4.32 1.80 -8.38
N ILE A 219 5.07 0.70 -8.38
CA ILE A 219 6.41 0.66 -8.96
C ILE A 219 6.33 0.70 -10.48
N ALA A 220 5.42 -0.07 -11.08
CA ALA A 220 5.19 -0.08 -12.53
C ALA A 220 4.88 1.31 -13.07
N ASN A 221 3.91 2.01 -12.48
CA ASN A 221 3.53 3.35 -12.91
C ASN A 221 4.65 4.38 -12.67
N ARG A 222 5.46 4.21 -11.62
CA ARG A 222 6.63 5.05 -11.36
C ARG A 222 7.70 4.84 -12.43
N LEU A 223 8.01 3.58 -12.76
CA LEU A 223 9.00 3.24 -13.79
C LEU A 223 8.54 3.74 -15.16
N LEU A 224 7.29 3.50 -15.54
CA LEU A 224 6.71 3.99 -16.80
C LEU A 224 6.90 5.50 -16.96
N LYS A 225 6.59 6.30 -15.92
CA LYS A 225 6.80 7.76 -15.96
C LYS A 225 8.26 8.12 -16.21
N ARG A 226 9.22 7.42 -15.59
CA ARG A 226 10.66 7.67 -15.80
C ARG A 226 11.15 7.23 -17.18
N VAL A 227 10.66 6.09 -17.67
CA VAL A 227 10.99 5.60 -19.02
C VAL A 227 10.43 6.54 -20.08
N ARG A 228 9.22 7.08 -19.89
CA ARG A 228 8.67 8.13 -20.74
C ARG A 228 9.60 9.35 -20.78
N ASP A 229 9.97 9.88 -19.61
CA ASP A 229 10.85 11.06 -19.54
C ASP A 229 12.17 10.80 -20.29
N PHE A 230 12.72 9.60 -20.16
CA PHE A 230 13.92 9.18 -20.90
C PHE A 230 13.65 9.09 -22.42
N ALA A 231 12.55 8.48 -22.83
CA ALA A 231 12.19 8.28 -24.23
C ALA A 231 11.96 9.59 -24.99
N GLN A 232 11.36 10.58 -24.32
CA GLN A 232 11.13 11.92 -24.88
C GLN A 232 12.43 12.70 -25.12
N ILE A 233 13.47 12.46 -24.32
CA ILE A 233 14.74 13.19 -24.40
C ILE A 233 15.76 12.48 -25.27
N MET A 234 15.82 11.15 -25.18
CA MET A 234 16.86 10.33 -25.81
C MET A 234 16.38 9.62 -27.09
N GLY A 235 15.08 9.63 -27.38
CA GLY A 235 14.46 8.97 -28.52
C GLY A 235 13.48 9.90 -29.27
N ASP A 236 12.46 9.30 -29.86
CA ASP A 236 11.38 9.96 -30.60
C ASP A 236 10.05 10.02 -29.83
N GLY A 237 10.05 9.58 -28.57
CA GLY A 237 8.88 9.51 -27.70
C GLY A 237 8.19 8.14 -27.66
N LEU A 238 8.52 7.21 -28.56
CA LEU A 238 8.02 5.84 -28.50
C LEU A 238 8.73 5.06 -27.38
N ILE A 239 7.95 4.37 -26.55
CA ILE A 239 8.44 3.48 -25.50
C ILE A 239 8.51 2.04 -26.03
N ASP A 240 9.68 1.67 -26.57
CA ASP A 240 10.02 0.31 -27.00
C ASP A 240 10.87 -0.46 -25.98
N ASP A 241 11.17 -1.73 -26.25
CA ASP A 241 11.96 -2.61 -25.39
C ASP A 241 13.40 -2.08 -25.22
N VAL A 242 14.00 -1.57 -26.29
CA VAL A 242 15.36 -1.04 -26.31
C VAL A 242 15.51 0.21 -25.44
N ILE A 243 14.58 1.15 -25.52
CA ILE A 243 14.62 2.39 -24.74
C ILE A 243 14.27 2.12 -23.29
N THR A 244 13.35 1.19 -23.03
CA THR A 244 12.99 0.70 -21.71
C THR A 244 14.21 0.12 -20.99
N ASP A 245 14.92 -0.82 -21.63
CA ASP A 245 16.10 -1.46 -21.01
C ASP A 245 17.20 -0.44 -20.68
N LYS A 246 17.48 0.50 -21.59
CA LYS A 246 18.46 1.57 -21.36
C LYS A 246 18.06 2.48 -20.21
N ALA A 247 16.79 2.89 -20.18
CA ALA A 247 16.26 3.77 -19.15
C ALA A 247 16.30 3.08 -17.76
N LEU A 248 15.87 1.82 -17.68
CA LEU A 248 15.87 1.06 -16.43
C LEU A 248 17.28 0.77 -15.94
N THR A 249 18.21 0.47 -16.84
CA THR A 249 19.64 0.34 -16.51
C THR A 249 20.20 1.65 -15.94
N MET A 250 19.86 2.80 -16.52
CA MET A 250 20.28 4.11 -15.98
C MET A 250 19.68 4.43 -14.61
N LEU A 251 18.50 3.88 -14.30
CA LEU A 251 17.83 4.01 -13.00
C LEU A 251 18.31 2.99 -11.97
N ASP A 252 19.37 2.22 -12.27
CA ASP A 252 19.90 1.12 -11.46
C ASP A 252 18.83 0.05 -11.14
N VAL A 253 17.90 -0.20 -12.08
CA VAL A 253 16.89 -1.26 -11.99
C VAL A 253 17.29 -2.42 -12.90
N ASP A 254 17.72 -3.51 -12.28
CA ASP A 254 18.18 -4.69 -13.03
C ASP A 254 17.03 -5.55 -13.60
N HIS A 255 17.40 -6.61 -14.30
CA HIS A 255 16.48 -7.54 -14.95
C HIS A 255 15.57 -8.33 -14.00
N GLU A 256 15.90 -8.41 -12.70
CA GLU A 256 15.04 -8.99 -11.66
C GLU A 256 14.16 -7.92 -10.98
N GLY A 257 14.28 -6.65 -11.40
CA GLY A 257 13.58 -5.51 -10.84
C GLY A 257 14.18 -4.99 -9.53
N LEU A 258 15.41 -5.37 -9.20
CA LEU A 258 16.09 -4.89 -8.00
C LEU A 258 16.65 -3.50 -8.25
N ASP A 259 16.25 -2.54 -7.41
CA ASP A 259 16.79 -1.19 -7.46
C ASP A 259 18.14 -1.08 -6.72
N TYR A 260 18.73 0.11 -6.74
CA TYR A 260 19.98 0.40 -6.05
C TYR A 260 19.99 -0.05 -4.58
N VAL A 261 18.90 0.13 -3.84
CA VAL A 261 18.83 -0.20 -2.40
C VAL A 261 18.74 -1.70 -2.21
N ASP A 262 17.95 -2.41 -3.02
CA ASP A 262 17.91 -3.87 -3.03
C ASP A 262 19.31 -4.46 -3.26
N GLN A 263 20.00 -3.97 -4.29
CA GLN A 263 21.35 -4.43 -4.60
C GLN A 263 22.34 -4.06 -3.49
N LYS A 264 22.21 -2.88 -2.88
CA LYS A 264 23.05 -2.44 -1.75
C LYS A 264 22.83 -3.33 -0.53
N ILE A 265 21.60 -3.75 -0.25
CA ILE A 265 21.29 -4.72 0.81
C ILE A 265 22.05 -6.03 0.55
N LEU A 266 21.90 -6.61 -0.64
CA LEU A 266 22.52 -7.88 -1.00
C LEU A 266 24.06 -7.80 -0.99
N ARG A 267 24.65 -6.75 -1.58
CA ARG A 267 26.10 -6.51 -1.55
C ARG A 267 26.61 -6.38 -0.12
N THR A 268 25.93 -5.60 0.73
CA THR A 268 26.30 -5.43 2.14
C THR A 268 26.30 -6.77 2.88
N MET A 269 25.28 -7.60 2.66
CA MET A 269 25.21 -8.93 3.27
C MET A 269 26.36 -9.85 2.82
N ILE A 270 26.69 -9.84 1.53
CA ILE A 270 27.73 -10.68 0.96
C ILE A 270 29.13 -10.20 1.36
N GLU A 271 29.43 -8.92 1.12
CA GLU A 271 30.78 -8.37 1.28
C GLU A 271 31.17 -8.15 2.74
N MET A 272 30.25 -7.64 3.57
CA MET A 272 30.58 -7.30 4.96
C MET A 272 30.34 -8.45 5.93
N TYR A 273 29.37 -9.32 5.62
CA TYR A 273 28.94 -10.39 6.53
C TYR A 273 29.15 -11.79 5.98
N GLY A 274 29.80 -11.94 4.81
CA GLY A 274 30.04 -13.23 4.20
C GLY A 274 28.77 -14.03 3.93
N GLY A 275 27.66 -13.34 3.65
CA GLY A 275 26.34 -13.92 3.42
C GLY A 275 25.43 -13.94 4.66
N GLY A 276 25.91 -13.55 5.84
CA GLY A 276 25.14 -13.51 7.08
C GLY A 276 25.43 -14.68 8.03
N PRO A 277 24.63 -14.84 9.11
CA PRO A 277 23.42 -14.09 9.45
C PRO A 277 23.69 -12.67 9.93
N VAL A 278 22.88 -11.70 9.49
CA VAL A 278 22.92 -10.30 9.96
C VAL A 278 21.57 -9.84 10.52
N GLY A 279 21.59 -9.12 11.64
CA GLY A 279 20.39 -8.52 12.22
C GLY A 279 19.86 -7.35 11.40
N LEU A 280 18.54 -7.17 11.30
CA LEU A 280 17.94 -6.09 10.51
C LEU A 280 18.40 -4.71 10.94
N GLY A 281 18.52 -4.46 12.25
CA GLY A 281 18.98 -3.17 12.75
C GLY A 281 20.40 -2.83 12.26
N THR A 282 21.31 -3.81 12.31
CA THR A 282 22.67 -3.65 11.80
C THR A 282 22.69 -3.41 10.29
N LEU A 283 21.93 -4.21 9.55
CA LEU A 283 21.83 -4.09 8.10
C LEU A 283 21.30 -2.72 7.67
N SER A 284 20.25 -2.23 8.34
CA SER A 284 19.61 -0.94 8.05
C SER A 284 20.59 0.23 8.27
N VAL A 285 21.38 0.18 9.34
CA VAL A 285 22.42 1.20 9.62
C VAL A 285 23.49 1.24 8.53
N ASN A 286 23.98 0.09 8.07
CA ASN A 286 25.02 0.05 7.05
C ASN A 286 24.57 0.63 5.70
N ILE A 287 23.30 0.44 5.36
CA ILE A 287 22.74 0.96 4.12
C ILE A 287 22.17 2.38 4.26
N ALA A 288 22.20 2.94 5.47
CA ALA A 288 21.63 4.25 5.82
C ALA A 288 20.11 4.34 5.57
N GLU A 289 19.38 3.27 5.91
CA GLU A 289 17.92 3.19 5.81
C GLU A 289 17.27 2.97 7.18
N GLU A 290 15.99 3.34 7.30
CA GLU A 290 15.21 3.02 8.48
C GLU A 290 14.85 1.53 8.53
N ARG A 291 14.85 0.97 9.74
CA ARG A 291 14.57 -0.45 9.96
C ARG A 291 13.21 -0.87 9.38
N GLU A 292 12.18 -0.08 9.62
CA GLU A 292 10.82 -0.36 9.15
C GLU A 292 10.76 -0.32 7.62
N THR A 293 11.40 0.67 7.00
CA THR A 293 11.54 0.77 5.54
C THR A 293 12.17 -0.49 4.94
N VAL A 294 13.26 -1.01 5.52
CA VAL A 294 13.86 -2.28 5.04
C VAL A 294 12.91 -3.45 5.20
N GLU A 295 12.25 -3.57 6.36
CA GLU A 295 11.37 -4.68 6.70
C GLU A 295 10.10 -4.75 5.84
N ASP A 296 9.51 -3.59 5.55
CA ASP A 296 8.18 -3.49 4.94
C ASP A 296 8.25 -3.20 3.43
N MET A 297 9.30 -2.52 2.93
CA MET A 297 9.40 -2.14 1.50
C MET A 297 10.29 -3.08 0.68
N TYR A 298 11.44 -3.51 1.21
CA TYR A 298 12.47 -4.21 0.42
C TYR A 298 12.53 -5.70 0.72
N GLU A 299 12.60 -6.07 2.01
CA GLU A 299 12.75 -7.45 2.45
C GLU A 299 11.66 -8.41 1.92
N PRO A 300 10.36 -8.04 1.81
CA PRO A 300 9.33 -8.94 1.32
C PRO A 300 9.60 -9.47 -0.09
N TYR A 301 10.01 -8.60 -1.02
CA TYR A 301 10.30 -9.00 -2.40
C TYR A 301 11.59 -9.82 -2.49
N LEU A 302 12.64 -9.43 -1.76
CA LEU A 302 13.91 -10.16 -1.73
C LEU A 302 13.74 -11.58 -1.16
N ILE A 303 12.88 -11.77 -0.16
CA ILE A 303 12.54 -13.09 0.36
C ILE A 303 11.71 -13.87 -0.66
N GLN A 304 10.68 -13.26 -1.24
CA GLN A 304 9.80 -13.92 -2.20
C GLN A 304 10.55 -14.41 -3.44
N LYS A 305 11.49 -13.61 -3.96
CA LYS A 305 12.36 -13.98 -5.09
C LYS A 305 13.53 -14.88 -4.70
N GLY A 306 13.65 -15.21 -3.41
CA GLY A 306 14.63 -16.16 -2.89
C GLY A 306 16.05 -15.62 -2.80
N PHE A 307 16.27 -14.30 -2.79
CA PHE A 307 17.58 -13.68 -2.60
C PHE A 307 18.02 -13.67 -1.12
N ILE A 308 17.05 -13.60 -0.20
CA ILE A 308 17.29 -13.58 1.24
C ILE A 308 16.43 -14.63 1.93
N MET A 309 16.95 -15.23 3.00
CA MET A 309 16.20 -16.04 3.95
C MET A 309 16.23 -15.43 5.36
N ARG A 310 15.10 -15.49 6.07
CA ARG A 310 15.03 -15.16 7.49
C ARG A 310 15.35 -16.39 8.34
N THR A 311 16.28 -16.24 9.26
CA THR A 311 16.62 -17.26 10.27
C THR A 311 16.41 -16.69 11.67
N ARG A 312 16.49 -17.54 12.70
CA ARG A 312 16.41 -17.10 14.11
C ARG A 312 17.53 -16.14 14.50
N SER A 313 18.69 -16.24 13.86
CA SER A 313 19.89 -15.43 14.16
C SER A 313 20.04 -14.20 13.26
N GLY A 314 19.23 -14.05 12.21
CA GLY A 314 19.33 -12.93 11.27
C GLY A 314 18.94 -13.29 9.84
N ARG A 315 19.23 -12.38 8.90
CA ARG A 315 19.02 -12.55 7.46
C ARG A 315 20.25 -13.18 6.84
N VAL A 316 20.04 -14.10 5.91
CA VAL A 316 21.11 -14.79 5.17
C VAL A 316 20.88 -14.59 3.68
N ALA A 317 21.92 -14.23 2.94
CA ALA A 317 21.90 -14.15 1.49
C ALA A 317 22.01 -15.56 0.91
N THR A 318 21.16 -15.89 -0.06
CA THR A 318 21.12 -17.22 -0.67
C THR A 318 22.12 -17.33 -1.83
N ALA A 319 22.35 -18.55 -2.31
CA ALA A 319 23.15 -18.77 -3.53
C ALA A 319 22.69 -17.91 -4.72
N LYS A 320 21.37 -17.68 -4.87
CA LYS A 320 20.81 -16.83 -5.92
C LYS A 320 21.32 -15.39 -5.84
N ALA A 321 21.48 -14.84 -4.63
CA ALA A 321 22.00 -13.48 -4.46
C ALA A 321 23.47 -13.36 -4.88
N TYR A 322 24.27 -14.39 -4.62
CA TYR A 322 25.67 -14.44 -5.06
C TYR A 322 25.76 -14.52 -6.57
N GLU A 323 25.04 -15.47 -7.18
CA GLU A 323 24.99 -15.65 -8.64
C GLU A 323 24.55 -14.37 -9.35
N HIS A 324 23.46 -13.76 -8.88
CA HIS A 324 22.90 -12.54 -9.46
C HIS A 324 23.87 -11.35 -9.44
N LEU A 325 24.60 -11.17 -8.34
CA LEU A 325 25.56 -10.10 -8.20
C LEU A 325 26.97 -10.46 -8.72
N GLY A 326 27.17 -11.67 -9.23
CA GLY A 326 28.45 -12.14 -9.76
C GLY A 326 29.52 -12.48 -8.72
N TYR A 327 29.13 -12.84 -7.49
CA TYR A 327 30.05 -13.32 -6.45
C TYR A 327 30.14 -14.85 -6.46
N GLU A 328 31.30 -15.39 -6.06
CA GLU A 328 31.45 -16.83 -5.87
C GLU A 328 30.69 -17.32 -4.63
N TYR A 329 29.80 -18.29 -4.81
CA TYR A 329 29.12 -18.96 -3.70
C TYR A 329 29.95 -20.16 -3.23
N SER A 330 30.52 -20.07 -2.03
CA SER A 330 31.16 -21.20 -1.36
C SER A 330 30.20 -21.76 -0.31
N GLU A 331 29.63 -22.94 -0.56
CA GLU A 331 28.93 -23.70 0.49
C GLU A 331 29.92 -23.98 1.64
N LYS A 332 29.58 -23.54 2.85
CA LYS A 332 30.33 -23.83 4.07
C LYS A 332 29.77 -25.03 4.81
#